data_AF-A0A9E1J7T4-F1
#
_entry.id   AF-A0A9E1J7T4-F1
#
_cell.length_a   1.000
_cell.length_b   1.000
_cell.length_c   1.000
_cell.angle_alpha   90.00
_cell.angle_beta   90.00
_cell.angle_gamma   90.00
#
_symmetry.space_group_name_H-M   'P 1'
#
loop_
_entity.id
_entity.type
_entity.pdbx_description
1 polymer ?
#
loop_
_entity_poly.entity_id
_entity_poly.type
_entity_poly.pdbx_seq_one_letter_code
_entity_poly.pdbx_strand_id
1 'polypeptide(L)'
;MAEPPLRTLYGRRRGKPLRQGRRAALERLLPRLQVIPADYANGTLEPRGLFETAVRGVWLEIGFGAGKHLAAMAKAHPDVGFIGCEPFINGVARLLVEVEQNGLDNVRIVVDDAGLLLDCLATD
;
A
#
# COMPACT_ATOMS: atom_id res chain seq x y z
N MET A 1 20.59 -12.12 -16.08
CA MET A 1 19.46 -11.34 -15.55
C MET A 1 19.50 -9.98 -16.22
N ALA A 2 18.47 -9.60 -16.97
CA ALA A 2 18.40 -8.25 -17.52
C ALA A 2 18.28 -7.26 -16.34
N GLU A 3 18.99 -6.13 -16.39
CA GLU A 3 18.74 -5.04 -15.45
C GLU A 3 17.27 -4.62 -15.57
N PRO A 4 16.53 -4.50 -14.47
CA PRO A 4 15.18 -3.94 -14.54
C PRO A 4 15.27 -2.54 -15.13
N PRO A 5 14.33 -2.15 -16.02
CA PRO A 5 14.34 -0.81 -16.61
C PRO A 5 14.36 0.23 -15.49
N LEU A 6 15.21 1.26 -15.63
CA LEU A 6 15.26 2.38 -14.70
C LEU A 6 13.88 3.05 -14.67
N ARG A 7 13.09 2.75 -13.63
CA ARG A 7 11.82 3.42 -13.37
C ARG A 7 12.09 4.70 -12.62
N THR A 8 12.04 5.80 -13.35
CA THR A 8 12.20 7.13 -12.76
C THR A 8 10.94 7.49 -11.97
N LEU A 9 11.05 7.48 -10.65
CA LEU A 9 9.99 7.97 -9.77
C LEU A 9 9.96 9.51 -9.82
N TYR A 10 8.95 10.08 -10.47
CA TYR A 10 8.78 11.52 -10.53
C TYR A 10 8.03 12.01 -9.29
N GLY A 11 8.70 12.73 -8.38
CA GLY A 11 8.06 13.33 -7.21
C GLY A 11 8.94 13.37 -5.95
N ARG A 12 8.33 13.78 -4.83
CA ARG A 12 9.01 13.83 -3.53
C ARG A 12 8.77 12.54 -2.76
N ARG A 13 9.82 11.87 -2.29
CA ARG A 13 9.70 10.73 -1.35
C ARG A 13 9.43 11.18 0.09
N ARG A 14 9.84 12.39 0.46
CA ARG A 14 9.66 12.96 1.82
C ARG A 14 9.30 14.44 1.77
N GLY A 15 8.54 14.88 2.76
CA GLY A 15 8.09 16.27 2.92
C GLY A 15 8.63 16.89 4.20
N LYS A 16 7.85 17.80 4.78
CA LYS A 16 8.12 18.34 6.12
C LYS A 16 8.17 17.22 7.16
N PRO A 17 8.90 17.41 8.28
CA PRO A 17 8.90 16.46 9.39
C PRO A 17 7.48 16.06 9.82
N LEU A 18 7.31 14.77 10.12
CA LEU A 18 6.04 14.24 10.59
C LEU A 18 5.76 14.70 12.02
N ARG A 19 4.50 15.02 12.30
CA ARG A 19 4.02 15.20 13.67
C ARG A 19 4.13 13.86 14.41
N GLN A 20 4.33 13.91 15.73
CA GLN A 20 4.56 12.73 16.58
C GLN A 20 3.54 11.61 16.33
N GLY A 21 2.24 11.92 16.30
CA GLY A 21 1.20 10.90 16.06
C GLY A 21 1.32 10.19 14.71
N ARG A 22 1.71 10.90 13.65
CA ARG A 22 1.92 10.29 12.32
C ARG A 22 3.17 9.42 12.26
N ARG A 23 4.23 9.81 12.97
CA ARG A 23 5.42 8.99 13.12
C ARG A 23 5.10 7.70 13.89
N ALA A 24 4.39 7.82 15.01
CA ALA A 24 3.97 6.66 15.81
C ALA A 24 3.07 5.70 15.02
N ALA A 25 2.16 6.23 14.20
CA ALA A 25 1.33 5.42 13.30
C ALA A 25 2.17 4.64 12.28
N LEU A 26 3.16 5.29 11.65
CA LEU A 26 4.10 4.61 10.74
C LEU A 26 4.83 3.46 11.43
N GLU A 27 5.47 3.73 12.58
CA GLU A 27 6.29 2.75 13.29
C GLU A 27 5.49 1.52 13.73
N ARG A 28 4.23 1.72 14.13
CA ARG A 28 3.39 0.64 14.65
C ARG A 28 2.60 -0.11 13.56
N LEU A 29 2.10 0.59 12.55
CA LEU A 29 1.14 0.04 11.60
C LEU A 29 1.79 -0.35 10.27
N LEU A 30 2.78 0.41 9.79
CA LEU A 30 3.36 0.14 8.48
C LEU A 30 3.98 -1.26 8.38
N PRO A 31 4.73 -1.78 9.37
CA PRO A 31 5.29 -3.13 9.28
C PRO A 31 4.25 -4.25 9.14
N ARG A 32 3.00 -4.00 9.52
CA ARG A 32 1.90 -4.97 9.44
C ARG A 32 1.10 -4.86 8.14
N LEU A 33 1.06 -3.67 7.55
CA LEU A 33 0.21 -3.38 6.40
C LEU A 33 1.02 -3.25 5.09
N GLN A 34 2.34 -3.13 5.20
CA GLN A 34 3.20 -3.00 4.05
C GLN A 34 3.32 -4.33 3.31
N VAL A 35 3.20 -4.27 1.98
CA VAL A 35 3.55 -5.36 1.08
C VAL A 35 5.04 -5.29 0.79
N ILE A 36 5.75 -6.39 1.02
CA ILE A 36 7.20 -6.53 0.88
C ILE A 36 7.54 -7.76 0.04
N PRO A 37 8.78 -7.88 -0.48
CA PRO A 37 9.17 -9.04 -1.30
C PRO A 37 9.01 -10.41 -0.63
N ALA A 38 8.98 -10.47 0.71
CA ALA A 38 8.73 -11.71 1.45
C ALA A 38 7.30 -12.26 1.25
N ASP A 39 6.37 -11.43 0.78
CA ASP A 39 5.00 -11.84 0.44
C ASP A 39 4.94 -12.55 -0.92
N TYR A 40 6.04 -12.61 -1.68
CA TYR A 40 6.06 -13.06 -3.06
C TYR A 40 6.54 -14.52 -3.11
N ALA A 41 5.66 -15.44 -3.51
CA ALA A 41 6.00 -16.83 -3.72
C ALA A 41 6.74 -17.00 -5.05
N ASN A 42 8.02 -17.39 -5.00
CA ASN A 42 8.87 -17.55 -6.18
C ASN A 42 8.95 -16.27 -7.06
N GLY A 43 8.86 -15.10 -6.44
CA GLY A 43 8.85 -13.80 -7.15
C GLY A 43 7.48 -13.39 -7.70
N THR A 44 6.44 -14.20 -7.47
CA THR A 44 5.06 -13.91 -7.85
C THR A 44 4.22 -13.63 -6.61
N LEU A 45 3.45 -12.56 -6.65
CA LEU A 45 2.48 -12.18 -5.64
C LEU A 45 1.08 -12.59 -6.11
N GLU A 46 0.34 -13.28 -5.23
CA GLU A 46 -1.10 -13.44 -5.38
C GLU A 46 -1.83 -12.44 -4.46
N PRO A 47 -2.40 -11.33 -5.00
CA PRO A 47 -2.94 -10.25 -4.19
C PRO A 47 -4.01 -10.65 -3.18
N ARG A 48 -4.86 -11.65 -3.47
CA ARG A 48 -5.90 -12.05 -2.52
C ARG A 48 -5.31 -12.64 -1.24
N GLY A 49 -4.13 -13.29 -1.35
CA GLY A 49 -3.42 -13.87 -0.22
C GLY A 49 -2.86 -12.85 0.78
N LEU A 50 -2.86 -11.56 0.45
CA LEU A 50 -2.42 -10.49 1.35
C LEU A 50 -3.42 -10.19 2.46
N PHE A 51 -4.69 -10.59 2.31
CA PHE A 51 -5.78 -10.25 3.21
C PHE A 51 -6.11 -11.44 4.11
N GLU A 52 -6.31 -11.17 5.41
CA GLU A 52 -6.63 -12.22 6.40
C GLU A 52 -8.02 -12.84 6.16
N THR A 53 -8.95 -12.03 5.66
CA THR A 53 -10.29 -12.46 5.28
C THR A 53 -10.40 -12.57 3.76
N ALA A 54 -11.18 -13.55 3.29
CA ALA A 54 -11.46 -13.69 1.86
C ALA A 54 -12.13 -12.43 1.30
N VAL A 55 -11.52 -11.85 0.27
CA VAL A 55 -12.03 -10.68 -0.45
C VAL A 55 -12.58 -11.10 -1.81
N ARG A 56 -13.66 -10.47 -2.27
CA ARG A 56 -14.26 -10.78 -3.58
C ARG A 56 -13.41 -10.30 -4.75
N GLY A 57 -12.58 -9.28 -4.52
CA GLY A 57 -11.62 -8.76 -5.47
C GLY A 57 -10.59 -7.87 -4.79
N VAL A 58 -9.55 -7.51 -5.54
CA VAL A 58 -8.51 -6.60 -5.08
C VAL A 58 -8.48 -5.40 -6.00
N TRP A 59 -8.52 -4.19 -5.43
CA TRP A 59 -8.41 -2.93 -6.15
C TRP A 59 -7.07 -2.26 -5.83
N LEU A 60 -6.45 -1.69 -6.86
CA LEU A 60 -5.16 -1.02 -6.78
C LEU A 60 -5.36 0.49 -6.96
N GLU A 61 -4.85 1.30 -6.03
CA GLU A 61 -4.75 2.76 -6.18
C GLU A 61 -3.28 3.18 -6.29
N ILE A 62 -2.90 3.68 -7.47
CA ILE A 62 -1.54 4.17 -7.76
C ILE A 62 -1.47 5.67 -7.47
N GLY A 63 -0.55 6.08 -6.61
CA GLY A 63 -0.38 7.48 -6.22
C GLY A 63 -1.54 7.99 -5.36
N PHE A 64 -1.89 7.26 -4.30
CA PHE A 64 -3.03 7.61 -3.43
C PHE A 64 -2.86 8.93 -2.67
N GLY A 65 -1.68 9.54 -2.70
CA GLY A 65 -1.40 10.82 -2.07
C GLY A 65 -1.63 10.78 -0.57
N ALA A 66 -2.65 11.51 -0.09
CA ALA A 66 -2.99 11.52 1.34
C ALA A 66 -3.87 10.34 1.78
N GLY A 67 -4.31 9.47 0.87
CA GLY A 67 -5.06 8.25 1.16
C GLY A 67 -6.56 8.44 1.43
N LYS A 68 -7.10 9.65 1.24
CA LYS A 68 -8.52 9.95 1.54
C LYS A 68 -9.48 9.16 0.66
N HIS A 69 -9.18 9.06 -0.64
CA HIS A 69 -10.00 8.30 -1.57
C HIS A 69 -9.92 6.81 -1.24
N LEU A 70 -8.72 6.25 -1.16
CA LEU A 70 -8.48 4.86 -0.75
C LEU A 70 -9.24 4.49 0.53
N ALA A 71 -9.08 5.26 1.61
CA ALA A 71 -9.75 4.97 2.88
C ALA A 71 -11.27 5.04 2.78
N ALA A 72 -11.82 5.99 2.02
CA ALA A 72 -13.26 6.08 1.79
C ALA A 72 -13.80 4.86 1.03
N MET A 73 -13.08 4.40 0.00
CA MET A 73 -13.47 3.22 -0.78
C MET A 73 -13.33 1.92 0.03
N ALA A 74 -12.26 1.78 0.81
CA ALA A 74 -12.04 0.65 1.71
C ALA A 74 -13.17 0.53 2.74
N LYS A 75 -13.62 1.66 3.30
CA LYS A 75 -14.76 1.71 4.21
C LYS A 75 -16.08 1.36 3.53
N ALA A 76 -16.29 1.79 2.28
CA ALA A 76 -17.51 1.54 1.52
C ALA A 76 -17.61 0.09 1.02
N HIS A 77 -16.49 -0.60 0.86
CA HIS A 77 -16.40 -1.96 0.32
C HIS A 77 -15.53 -2.86 1.22
N PRO A 78 -16.02 -3.24 2.41
CA PRO A 78 -15.26 -4.09 3.35
C PRO A 78 -14.96 -5.49 2.78
N ASP A 79 -15.69 -5.92 1.75
CA ASP A 79 -15.52 -7.19 1.04
C ASP A 79 -14.45 -7.14 -0.09
N VAL A 80 -13.87 -5.97 -0.34
CA VAL A 80 -12.82 -5.75 -1.34
C VAL A 80 -11.51 -5.43 -0.64
N GLY A 81 -10.42 -6.07 -1.08
CA GLY A 81 -9.08 -5.75 -0.64
C GLY A 81 -8.52 -4.55 -1.41
N PHE A 82 -7.87 -3.61 -0.72
CA PHE A 82 -7.26 -2.44 -1.32
C PHE A 82 -5.74 -2.49 -1.18
N ILE A 83 -5.03 -2.32 -2.29
CA ILE A 83 -3.58 -2.10 -2.29
C ILE A 83 -3.34 -0.66 -2.73
N GLY A 84 -2.69 0.13 -1.88
CA GLY A 84 -2.28 1.49 -2.21
C GLY A 84 -0.78 1.56 -2.49
N CYS A 85 -0.37 2.13 -3.62
CA CYS A 85 1.04 2.39 -3.93
C CYS A 85 1.34 3.89 -3.81
N GLU A 86 2.24 4.28 -2.91
CA GLU A 86 2.65 5.67 -2.74
C GLU A 86 4.09 5.78 -2.22
N PRO A 87 5.02 6.37 -3.01
CA PRO A 87 6.40 6.60 -2.57
C PRO A 87 6.54 7.73 -1.53
N PHE A 88 5.56 8.63 -1.40
CA PHE A 88 5.60 9.77 -0.49
C PHE A 88 5.22 9.36 0.95
N ILE A 89 6.23 9.24 1.82
CA ILE A 89 6.03 8.74 3.19
C ILE A 89 5.04 9.57 4.03
N ASN A 90 4.92 10.88 3.75
CA ASN A 90 3.97 11.73 4.46
C ASN A 90 2.51 11.44 4.04
N GLY A 91 2.31 10.96 2.81
CA GLY A 91 1.05 10.44 2.31
C GLY A 91 0.67 9.14 3.00
N VAL A 92 1.60 8.17 2.99
CA VAL A 92 1.49 6.90 3.72
C VAL A 92 1.11 7.12 5.19
N ALA A 93 1.84 8.01 5.89
CA ALA A 93 1.57 8.30 7.30
C ALA A 93 0.17 8.90 7.56
N ARG A 94 -0.44 9.54 6.55
CA ARG A 94 -1.83 10.04 6.66
C ARG A 94 -2.83 8.92 6.44
N LEU A 95 -2.60 8.06 5.44
CA LEU A 95 -3.44 6.89 5.20
C LEU A 95 -3.47 5.97 6.42
N LEU A 96 -2.33 5.72 7.06
CA LEU A 96 -2.28 4.88 8.27
C LEU A 96 -3.13 5.41 9.43
N VAL A 97 -3.23 6.74 9.56
CA VAL A 97 -4.13 7.34 10.55
C VAL A 97 -5.59 7.09 10.18
N GLU A 98 -5.97 7.23 8.92
CA GLU A 98 -7.33 6.92 8.46
C GLU A 98 -7.68 5.44 8.64
N VAL A 99 -6.74 4.54 8.33
CA VAL A 99 -6.87 3.09 8.51
C VAL A 99 -7.14 2.76 9.98
N GLU A 100 -6.33 3.31 10.88
CA GLU A 100 -6.52 3.10 12.33
C GLU A 100 -7.83 3.69 12.83
N GLN A 101 -8.14 4.94 12.47
CA GLN A 101 -9.34 5.63 12.96
C GLN A 101 -10.64 4.97 12.49
N ASN A 102 -10.64 4.36 11.32
CA ASN A 102 -11.80 3.69 10.75
C ASN A 102 -11.78 2.16 10.92
N GLY A 103 -10.74 1.60 11.55
CA GLY A 103 -10.61 0.15 11.77
C GLY A 103 -10.56 -0.65 10.46
N LEU A 104 -9.86 -0.15 9.44
CA LEU A 104 -9.82 -0.79 8.12
C LEU A 104 -8.82 -1.96 8.12
N ASP A 105 -9.31 -3.18 7.97
CA ASP A 105 -8.51 -4.41 7.88
C ASP A 105 -8.20 -4.81 6.42
N ASN A 106 -8.97 -4.27 5.48
CA ASN A 106 -8.92 -4.54 4.05
C ASN A 106 -7.96 -3.60 3.26
N VAL A 107 -6.93 -3.04 3.91
CA VAL A 107 -5.94 -2.14 3.26
C VAL A 107 -4.52 -2.71 3.38
N ARG A 108 -3.77 -2.65 2.28
CA ARG A 108 -2.33 -2.96 2.18
C ARG A 108 -1.61 -1.85 1.43
N ILE A 109 -0.32 -1.67 1.72
CA ILE A 109 0.44 -0.49 1.26
C ILE A 109 1.77 -0.91 0.63
N VAL A 110 2.05 -0.40 -0.57
CA VAL A 110 3.39 -0.42 -1.17
C VAL A 110 3.98 0.97 -1.04
N VAL A 111 5.14 1.09 -0.37
CA VAL A 111 5.83 2.38 -0.16
C VAL A 111 6.88 2.61 -1.25
N ASP A 112 6.47 2.45 -2.51
CA ASP A 112 7.33 2.66 -3.66
C ASP A 112 6.52 2.83 -4.96
N ASP A 113 7.21 2.82 -6.09
CA ASP A 113 6.64 2.74 -7.42
C ASP A 113 5.72 1.52 -7.58
N ALA A 114 4.52 1.73 -8.13
CA ALA A 114 3.54 0.66 -8.34
C ALA A 114 4.01 -0.38 -9.35
N GLY A 115 4.91 -0.02 -10.27
CA GLY A 115 5.46 -0.98 -11.22
C GLY A 115 6.14 -2.16 -10.54
N LEU A 116 6.80 -1.95 -9.39
CA LEU A 116 7.44 -3.04 -8.64
C LEU A 116 6.42 -4.09 -8.17
N LEU A 117 5.20 -3.65 -7.87
CA LEU A 117 4.08 -4.54 -7.58
C LEU A 117 3.62 -5.24 -8.86
N LEU A 118 3.39 -4.47 -9.92
CA LEU A 118 2.84 -4.97 -11.19
C LEU A 118 3.71 -6.06 -11.83
N ASP A 119 5.03 -5.93 -11.77
CA ASP A 119 5.96 -6.93 -12.32
C ASP A 119 5.88 -8.29 -11.61
N CYS A 120 5.36 -8.29 -10.38
CA CYS A 120 5.26 -9.48 -9.54
C CYS A 120 3.86 -10.07 -9.53
N LEU A 121 2.84 -9.43 -10.11
CA LEU A 121 1.48 -9.96 -10.06
C LEU A 121 1.38 -11.28 -10.83
N ALA A 122 0.75 -12.28 -10.20
CA ALA A 122 0.32 -13.48 -10.90
C ALA A 122 -0.57 -13.08 -12.08
N THR A 123 -0.25 -13.57 -13.27
CA THR A 123 -1.12 -13.50 -14.43
C THR A 123 -1.83 -14.85 -14.57
N ASP A 124 -3.15 -14.82 -14.68
CA ASP A 124 -3.97 -15.97 -15.09
C ASP A 124 -3.60 -16.48 -16.50
#